data_AF-A0A6J4LG53-F1
#
_entry.id   AF-A0A6J4LG53-F1
#
_cell.length_a   1.000
_cell.length_b   1.000
_cell.length_c   1.000
_cell.angle_alpha   90.00
_cell.angle_beta   90.00
_cell.angle_gamma   90.00
#
_symmetry.space_group_name_H-M   'P 1'
#
loop_
_entity.id
_entity.type
_entity.pdbx_description
1 polymer ?
#
loop_
_entity_poly.entity_id
_entity_poly.type
_entity_poly.pdbx_seq_one_letter_code
_entity_poly.pdbx_strand_id
1 'polypeptide(L)' 'MLKTKEKAPPATIAVIGGGSWATALIKILSEQPVRVQWWLRNQADAAYIREYGHNPPHL' A
#
# COMPACT_ATOMS: atom_id res chain seq x y z
N MET A 1 -32.93 -18.85 8.42
CA MET A 1 -31.92 -17.97 9.06
C MET A 1 -30.54 -18.33 8.53
N LEU A 2 -29.98 -17.54 7.62
CA LEU A 2 -28.61 -17.72 7.13
C LEU A 2 -27.66 -17.13 8.18
N LYS A 3 -26.82 -17.95 8.80
CA LYS A 3 -25.70 -17.46 9.61
C LYS A 3 -24.69 -16.81 8.65
N THR A 4 -24.60 -15.49 8.68
CA THR A 4 -23.49 -14.76 8.06
C THR A 4 -22.19 -15.21 8.74
N LYS A 5 -21.29 -15.84 8.00
CA LYS A 5 -19.92 -16.06 8.47
C LYS A 5 -19.30 -14.69 8.70
N GLU A 6 -18.82 -14.42 9.90
CA GLU A 6 -18.05 -13.20 10.17
C GLU A 6 -16.89 -13.13 9.17
N LYS A 7 -16.77 -11.99 8.49
CA LYS A 7 -15.69 -11.75 7.53
C LYS A 7 -14.39 -11.69 8.33
N ALA A 8 -13.44 -12.56 8.00
CA ALA A 8 -12.09 -12.48 8.58
C ALA A 8 -11.54 -11.05 8.41
N PRO A 9 -10.71 -10.56 9.36
CA PRO A 9 -10.13 -9.23 9.27
C PRO A 9 -9.36 -9.08 7.95
N PRO A 10 -9.32 -7.87 7.37
CA PRO A 10 -8.63 -7.64 6.11
C PRO A 10 -7.17 -8.05 6.21
N ALA A 11 -6.69 -8.79 5.21
CA ALA A 11 -5.29 -9.21 5.14
C ALA A 11 -4.39 -7.97 5.20
N THR A 12 -3.29 -8.06 5.95
CA THR A 12 -2.29 -6.99 6.01
C THR A 12 -1.08 -7.39 5.18
N ILE A 13 -0.70 -6.53 4.23
CA ILE A 13 0.39 -6.77 3.28
C ILE A 13 1.43 -5.67 3.45
N ALA A 14 2.68 -6.06 3.67
CA ALA A 14 3.81 -5.13 3.73
C ALA A 14 4.58 -5.14 2.40
N VAL A 15 4.83 -3.96 1.85
CA VAL A 15 5.67 -3.75 0.65
C VAL A 15 6.89 -2.95 1.06
N ILE A 16 8.07 -3.42 0.67
CA ILE A 16 9.37 -2.83 1.04
C ILE A 16 10.06 -2.34 -0.25
N GLY A 17 10.34 -1.04 -0.33
CA GLY A 17 10.99 -0.40 -1.47
C GLY A 17 10.07 0.55 -2.24
N GLY A 18 10.64 1.55 -2.93
CA GLY A 18 9.90 2.63 -3.62
C GLY A 18 10.05 2.67 -5.14
N GLY A 19 10.63 1.63 -5.76
CA GLY A 19 10.80 1.58 -7.22
C GLY A 19 9.49 1.33 -7.96
N SER A 20 9.50 1.46 -9.29
CA SER A 20 8.30 1.40 -10.14
C SER A 20 7.44 0.14 -9.91
N TRP A 21 8.06 -1.02 -9.68
CA TRP A 21 7.35 -2.27 -9.38
C TRP A 21 6.63 -2.24 -8.04
N ALA A 22 7.28 -1.70 -6.99
CA ALA A 22 6.65 -1.56 -5.68
C ALA A 22 5.45 -0.61 -5.75
N THR A 23 5.62 0.53 -6.42
CA THR A 23 4.55 1.53 -6.63
C THR A 23 3.36 0.94 -7.41
N ALA A 24 3.61 0.14 -8.45
CA ALA A 24 2.57 -0.55 -9.20
C ALA A 24 1.78 -1.53 -8.30
N LEU A 25 2.47 -2.31 -7.47
CA LEU A 25 1.83 -3.21 -6.51
C LEU A 25 1.00 -2.44 -5.48
N ILE A 26 1.51 -1.33 -4.94
CA ILE A 26 0.76 -0.48 -4.02
C ILE A 26 -0.54 0.00 -4.67
N LYS A 27 -0.49 0.45 -5.93
CA LYS A 27 -1.70 0.91 -6.63
C LYS A 27 -2.74 -0.21 -6.73
N ILE A 28 -2.33 -1.39 -7.20
CA ILE A 28 -3.23 -2.55 -7.35
C ILE A 28 -3.80 -2.97 -5.99
N LEU A 29 -2.96 -3.08 -4.96
CA LEU A 29 -3.37 -3.51 -3.63
C LEU A 29 -4.27 -2.48 -2.93
N SER A 30 -4.07 -1.19 -3.19
CA SER A 30 -4.90 -0.11 -2.61
C SER A 30 -6.35 -0.13 -3.08
N GLU A 31 -6.65 -0.82 -4.18
CA GLU A 31 -8.00 -0.99 -4.73
C GLU A 31 -8.72 -2.24 -4.17
N GLN A 32 -8.04 -3.03 -3.35
CA GLN A 32 -8.57 -4.25 -2.73
C GLN A 32 -8.91 -4.01 -1.25
N PRO A 33 -9.81 -4.80 -0.63
CA PRO A 33 -10.14 -4.70 0.78
C PRO A 33 -9.03 -5.31 1.68
N VAL A 34 -7.82 -4.77 1.57
CA VAL A 34 -6.61 -5.18 2.29
C VAL A 34 -5.97 -3.96 2.95
N ARG A 35 -5.20 -4.20 4.02
CA ARG A 35 -4.39 -3.16 4.65
C ARG A 35 -2.99 -3.20 4.08
N VAL A 36 -2.54 -2.11 3.47
CA VAL A 36 -1.20 -2.02 2.91
C VAL A 36 -0.28 -1.23 3.83
N GLN A 37 0.88 -1.78 4.15
CA GLN A 37 1.97 -1.09 4.84
C GLN A 37 3.13 -0.92 3.86
N TRP A 38 3.50 0.32 3.56
CA TRP A 38 4.56 0.62 2.61
C TRP A 38 5.77 1.20 3.33
N TRP A 39 6.88 0.47 3.29
CA TRP A 39 8.16 0.93 3.83
C TRP A 39 9.06 1.43 2.71
N LEU A 40 9.56 2.66 2.87
CA LEU A 40 10.58 3.26 2.02
C LEU A 40 11.83 3.53 2.84
N ARG A 41 13.01 3.38 2.20
CA ARG A 41 14.31 3.64 2.84
C ARG A 41 14.49 5.13 3.16
N ASN A 42 14.05 6.00 2.27
CA ASN A 42 14.20 7.44 2.39
C ASN A 42 12.93 8.05 2.99
N GLN A 43 13.08 8.78 4.09
CA GLN A 43 11.96 9.45 4.75
C GLN A 43 11.39 10.60 3.91
N ALA A 44 12.21 11.27 3.10
CA ALA A 44 11.74 12.35 2.23
C ALA A 44 10.78 11.83 1.16
N ASP A 45 11.10 10.67 0.56
CA ASP A 45 10.23 10.04 -0.44
C ASP A 45 8.92 9.55 0.20
N ALA A 46 9.00 8.99 1.41
CA ALA A 46 7.81 8.60 2.18
C ALA A 46 6.92 9.81 2.52
N ALA A 47 7.51 10.96 2.87
CA ALA A 47 6.79 12.19 3.14
C ALA A 47 6.13 12.73 1.86
N TYR A 48 6.88 12.76 0.74
CA TYR A 48 6.38 13.19 -0.56
C TYR A 48 5.19 12.33 -1.02
N ILE A 49 5.30 11.01 -0.93
CA ILE A 49 4.19 10.11 -1.29
C ILE A 49 2.96 10.34 -0.42
N ARG A 50 3.15 10.61 0.89
CA ARG A 50 2.04 10.92 1.80
C ARG A 50 1.37 12.25 1.47
N GLU A 51 2.11 13.23 0.98
CA GLU A 51 1.62 14.56 0.64
C GLU A 51 0.95 14.60 -0.74
N TYR A 52 1.57 13.98 -1.74
CA TYR A 52 1.17 14.10 -3.15
C TYR A 52 0.47 12.86 -3.72
N GLY A 53 0.57 11.70 -3.05
CA GLY A 53 -0.08 10.46 -3.48
C GLY A 53 0.59 9.74 -4.65
N HIS A 54 1.77 10.19 -5.09
CA HIS A 54 2.57 9.54 -6.15
C HIS A 54 4.06 9.57 -5.83
N ASN A 55 4.83 8.80 -6.59
CA ASN A 55 6.28 8.74 -6.45
C ASN A 55 6.92 10.10 -6.80
N PRO A 56 8.01 10.50 -6.14
CA PRO A 56 8.89 11.55 -6.63
C PRO A 56 9.39 11.23 -8.06
N PRO A 57 9.71 12.24 -8.89
CA PRO A 57 10.13 12.02 -10.28
C PRO A 57 11.41 11.20 -10.47
N HIS A 58 12.17 10.98 -9.40
CA HIS A 58 13.48 10.34 -9.41
C HIS A 58 13.44 8.85 -9.00
N LEU A 59 12.25 8.27 -8.81
CA LEU A 59 12.02 6.89 -8.35
C LEU A 59 11.17 6.05 -9.31
#